data_AF-A0A0S3RQU2-F1
#
_entry.id   AF-A0A0S3RQU2-F1
#
_cell.length_a   1.000
_cell.length_b   1.000
_cell.length_c   1.000
_cell.angle_alpha   90.00
_cell.angle_beta   90.00
_cell.angle_gamma   90.00
#
_symmetry.space_group_name_H-M   'P 1'
#
loop_
_entity.id
_entity.type
_entity.pdbx_description
1 polymer ?
#
loop_
_entity_poly.entity_id
_entity_poly.type
_entity_poly.pdbx_seq_one_letter_code
_entity_poly.pdbx_strand_id
1 'polypeptide(L)' 'MAGLLGYRSLPPKAKNLVVAGGLTAFVFGAYFYTMRAVGGTDELQVAIDKFESDKSKKDGETNIPSKV' A
#
# COMPACT_ATOMS: atom_id res chain seq x y z
N MET A 1 -25.67 21.43 10.33
CA MET A 1 -25.79 21.44 8.85
C MET A 1 -25.06 22.64 8.23
N ALA A 2 -23.74 22.81 8.48
CA ALA A 2 -23.00 23.96 7.96
C ALA A 2 -22.52 23.77 6.50
N GLY A 3 -22.23 22.53 6.08
CA GLY A 3 -21.64 22.24 4.77
C GLY A 3 -22.55 22.58 3.58
N LEU A 4 -23.84 22.24 3.63
CA LEU A 4 -24.78 22.50 2.54
C LEU A 4 -25.13 24.00 2.41
N LEU A 5 -25.27 24.68 3.55
CA LEU A 5 -25.55 26.12 3.60
C LEU A 5 -24.35 26.93 3.12
N GLY A 6 -23.13 26.54 3.55
CA GLY A 6 -21.88 27.17 3.11
C GLY A 6 -21.59 26.97 1.63
N TYR A 7 -21.88 25.78 1.07
CA TYR A 7 -21.71 25.54 -0.37
C TYR A 7 -22.68 26.39 -1.20
N ARG A 8 -23.95 26.53 -0.77
CA ARG A 8 -24.96 27.32 -1.50
C ARG A 8 -24.60 28.81 -1.57
N SER A 9 -23.97 29.36 -0.51
CA SER A 9 -23.52 30.75 -0.46
C SER A 9 -22.24 31.06 -1.24
N LEU A 10 -21.54 30.05 -1.77
CA LEU A 10 -20.32 30.28 -2.55
C LEU A 10 -20.60 30.86 -3.94
N PRO A 11 -19.71 31.74 -4.45
CA PRO A 11 -19.77 32.18 -5.84
C PRO A 11 -19.55 30.99 -6.80
N PRO A 12 -20.09 31.03 -8.04
CA PRO A 12 -20.07 29.90 -8.98
C PRO A 12 -18.67 29.32 -9.23
N LYS A 13 -17.64 30.17 -9.32
CA LYS A 13 -16.24 29.72 -9.52
C LYS A 13 -15.70 28.92 -8.34
N ALA A 14 -16.07 29.29 -7.12
CA ALA A 14 -15.66 28.57 -5.91
C ALA A 14 -16.39 27.23 -5.78
N LYS A 15 -17.66 27.15 -6.21
CA LYS A 15 -18.39 25.87 -6.30
C LYS A 15 -17.68 24.89 -7.23
N ASN A 16 -17.25 25.35 -8.40
CA ASN A 16 -16.49 24.53 -9.35
C ASN A 16 -15.16 24.05 -8.75
N LEU A 17 -14.48 24.87 -7.95
CA LEU A 17 -13.24 24.48 -7.27
C LEU A 17 -13.52 23.40 -6.22
N VAL A 18 -14.58 23.52 -5.43
CA VAL A 18 -14.97 22.49 -4.45
C VAL A 18 -15.30 21.17 -5.16
N VAL A 19 -16.04 21.22 -6.27
CA VAL A 19 -16.39 20.01 -7.05
C VAL A 19 -15.14 19.38 -7.68
N ALA A 20 -14.30 20.19 -8.33
CA ALA A 20 -13.07 19.72 -8.94
C ALA A 20 -12.11 19.14 -7.89
N GLY A 21 -11.88 19.85 -6.79
CA GLY A 21 -11.03 19.41 -5.69
C GLY A 21 -11.54 18.13 -5.03
N GLY A 22 -12.86 18.01 -4.82
CA GLY A 22 -13.48 16.80 -4.30
C GLY A 22 -13.31 15.60 -5.23
N LEU A 23 -13.54 15.78 -6.54
CA LEU A 23 -13.34 14.73 -7.53
C LEU A 23 -11.88 14.32 -7.63
N THR A 24 -10.95 15.28 -7.66
CA THR A 24 -9.50 15.01 -7.68
C THR A 24 -9.06 14.27 -6.42
N ALA A 25 -9.49 14.70 -5.23
CA ALA A 25 -9.14 14.05 -3.98
C ALA A 25 -9.72 12.63 -3.90
N PHE A 26 -10.93 12.40 -4.41
CA PHE A 26 -11.55 11.08 -4.45
C PHE A 26 -10.79 10.12 -5.37
N VAL A 27 -10.50 10.54 -6.61
CA VAL A 27 -9.76 9.71 -7.58
C VAL A 27 -8.34 9.42 -7.08
N PHE A 28 -7.65 10.45 -6.58
CA PHE A 28 -6.31 10.28 -6.02
C PHE A 28 -6.32 9.40 -4.77
N GLY A 29 -7.30 9.57 -3.89
CA GLY A 29 -7.49 8.76 -2.70
C GLY A 29 -7.76 7.29 -3.03
N ALA A 30 -8.60 7.01 -4.03
CA ALA A 30 -8.87 5.66 -4.49
C ALA A 30 -7.62 5.00 -5.10
N TYR A 31 -6.87 5.74 -5.93
CA TYR A 31 -5.62 5.26 -6.52
C TYR A 31 -4.54 4.99 -5.46
N PHE A 32 -4.37 5.92 -4.51
CA PHE A 32 -3.43 5.74 -3.41
C PHE A 32 -3.86 4.60 -2.49
N TYR A 33 -5.16 4.46 -2.24
CA TYR A 33 -5.70 3.38 -1.42
C TYR A 33 -5.42 2.02 -2.05
N THR A 34 -5.63 1.84 -3.36
CA THR A 34 -5.34 0.56 -4.01
C THR A 34 -3.85 0.28 -4.04
N MET A 35 -3.00 1.28 -4.31
CA MET A 35 -1.55 1.09 -4.21
C MET A 35 -1.09 0.76 -2.78
N ARG A 36 -1.72 1.33 -1.74
CA ARG A 36 -1.38 1.02 -0.34
C ARG A 36 -1.97 -0.31 0.13
N ALA A 37 -3.14 -0.70 -0.36
CA ALA A 37 -3.81 -1.95 0.00
C ALA A 37 -3.24 -3.16 -0.77
N VAL A 38 -2.67 -2.95 -1.97
CA VAL A 38 -2.14 -4.01 -2.84
C VAL A 38 -0.60 -3.97 -2.94
N GLY A 39 0.04 -2.84 -2.63
CA GLY A 39 1.50 -2.64 -2.74
C GLY A 39 2.33 -3.17 -1.56
N GLY A 40 1.79 -4.06 -0.73
CA GLY A 40 2.51 -4.72 0.36
C GLY A 40 2.96 -6.16 0.04
N THR A 41 2.79 -6.63 -1.19
CA THR A 41 3.05 -8.03 -1.56
C THR A 41 4.54 -8.38 -1.76
N ASP A 42 5.46 -7.59 -1.19
CA ASP A 42 6.86 -8.03 -1.03
C ASP A 42 6.98 -9.12 0.06
N GLU A 43 5.93 -9.35 0.85
CA GLU A 43 5.87 -10.42 1.85
C GLU A 43 6.07 -11.82 1.24
N LEU A 44 5.68 -12.04 -0.01
CA LEU A 44 5.86 -13.34 -0.67
C LEU A 44 7.33 -13.57 -1.04
N GLN A 45 8.03 -12.56 -1.56
CA GLN A 45 9.47 -12.68 -1.84
C GLN A 45 10.31 -12.66 -0.56
N VAL A 46 9.94 -11.87 0.45
CA VAL A 46 10.58 -11.92 1.77
C VAL A 46 10.40 -13.28 2.43
N ALA A 47 9.24 -13.94 2.28
CA ALA A 47 9.02 -15.30 2.76
C ALA A 47 9.85 -16.33 1.99
N ILE A 48 10.01 -16.15 0.67
CA ILE A 48 10.87 -17.01 -0.18
C ILE A 48 12.35 -16.85 0.20
N ASP A 49 12.85 -15.63 0.35
CA ASP A 49 14.22 -15.34 0.80
C ASP A 49 14.48 -15.92 2.20
N LYS A 50 13.51 -15.82 3.11
CA LYS A 50 13.61 -16.44 4.44
C LYS A 50 13.66 -17.97 4.36
N PHE A 51 12.89 -18.57 3.46
CA PHE A 51 12.89 -20.02 3.27
C PHE A 51 14.20 -20.53 2.62
N GLU A 52 14.72 -19.84 1.60
CA GLU A 52 16.00 -20.20 0.97
C GLU A 52 17.20 -20.03 1.91
N SER A 53 17.21 -18.98 2.73
CA SER A 53 18.26 -18.76 3.73
C SER A 53 18.22 -19.79 4.87
N ASP A 54 17.05 -20.26 5.28
CA ASP A 54 16.92 -21.33 6.28
C ASP A 54 17.28 -22.72 5.71
N LYS A 55 17.02 -22.96 4.41
CA LYS A 55 17.45 -24.19 3.72
C LYS A 55 18.97 -24.27 3.59
N SER A 56 19.61 -23.17 3.21
CA SER A 56 21.08 -23.10 3.05
C SER A 56 21.85 -23.36 4.36
N LYS A 57 21.26 -23.03 5.51
CA LYS A 57 21.85 -23.32 6.83
C LYS A 57 21.73 -24.80 7.22
N LYS A 58 20.61 -25.44 6.89
CA LYS A 58 20.37 -26.87 7.16
C LYS A 58 21.26 -27.79 6.34
N ASP A 59 21.57 -27.41 5.11
CA ASP A 59 22.48 -28.16 4.23
C ASP A 59 23.96 -28.01 4.65
N GLY A 60 24.30 -27.00 5.46
CA GLY A 60 25.64 -26.81 6.04
C GLY A 60 25.92 -27.68 7.27
N GLU A 61 24.90 -28.03 8.06
CA GLU A 61 25.07 -28.87 9.27
C GLU A 61 25.02 -30.38 8.97
N THR A 62 24.46 -30.79 7.83
CA THR A 62 24.39 -32.20 7.42
C THR A 62 25.66 -32.72 6.73
N ASN A 63 26.65 -31.85 6.47
CA ASN A 63 27.91 -32.20 5.80
C ASN A 63 29.14 -32.22 6.74
N ILE A 64 28.96 -32.43 8.05
CA ILE A 64 30.09 -32.86 8.90
C ILE A 64 30.18 -34.39 8.78
N PRO A 65 31.14 -34.96 8.03
CA PRO A 65 31.39 -36.39 8.08
C PRO A 65 31.88 -36.71 9.49
N SER A 66 31.05 -37.41 10.27
CA SER A 66 31.46 -37.99 11.54
C SER A 66 32.55 -39.01 11.24
N LYS A 67 33.79 -38.60 11.48
CA LYS A 67 34.98 -39.45 11.39
C LYS A 67 35.02 -40.35 12.61
N VAL A 68 34.70 -41.63 12.44
CA VAL A 68 35.24 -42.77 13.19
C VAL A 68 35.25 -44.02 12.32
#